data_AF-A0AAJ1F201-F1
#
_entry.id   AF-A0AAJ1F201-F1
#
_cell.length_a   1.000
_cell.length_b   1.000
_cell.length_c   1.000
_cell.angle_alpha   90.00
_cell.angle_beta   90.00
_cell.angle_gamma   90.00
#
_symmetry.space_group_name_H-M   'P 1'
#
loop_
_entity.id
_entity.type
_entity.pdbx_description
1 polymer ?
#
loop_
_entity_poly.entity_id
_entity_poly.type
_entity_poly.pdbx_seq_one_letter_code
_entity_poly.pdbx_strand_id
1 'polypeptide(L)'
;IVFMAPGAVMVVGNTSRSQFGKIALAGPITNVALWSLGLGMVLMGATANPILEVIIIPWMWGNAILGTFNMLPFGPLDGKKIKTWSDTIFWVWFVICASLIWFNIEHLPSLL
;
A
#
# COMPACT_ATOMS: atom_id res chain seq x y z
N ILE A 1 0.12 -16.22 18.94
CA ILE A 1 0.92 -15.42 17.99
C ILE A 1 0.28 -15.60 16.62
N VAL A 2 -0.42 -14.59 16.11
CA VAL A 2 -1.03 -14.67 14.78
C VAL A 2 -0.04 -14.10 13.77
N PHE A 3 0.60 -14.97 13.01
CA PHE A 3 1.39 -14.61 11.84
C PHE A 3 0.41 -14.42 10.67
N MET A 4 -0.35 -13.33 10.68
CA MET A 4 -1.02 -12.87 9.48
C MET A 4 0.03 -12.12 8.66
N ALA A 5 0.42 -12.67 7.51
CA ALA A 5 1.13 -11.91 6.48
C ALA A 5 0.07 -11.37 5.50
N PRO A 6 -0.59 -10.23 5.78
CA PRO A 6 -1.36 -9.55 4.74
C PRO A 6 -0.40 -9.27 3.58
N GLY A 7 -0.78 -9.64 2.35
CA GLY A 7 0.09 -9.54 1.17
C GLY A 7 0.63 -10.87 0.61
N ALA A 8 0.28 -12.02 1.20
CA ALA A 8 0.63 -13.32 0.64
C ALA A 8 -0.38 -13.77 -0.43
N VAL A 9 -0.25 -13.28 -1.67
CA VAL A 9 -1.03 -13.84 -2.80
C VAL A 9 -0.37 -15.13 -3.32
N MET A 10 -1.00 -16.27 -3.11
CA MET A 10 -0.56 -17.56 -3.66
C MET A 10 -1.36 -17.87 -4.92
N VAL A 11 -0.70 -18.00 -6.07
CA VAL A 11 -1.33 -18.43 -7.32
C VAL A 11 -0.82 -19.83 -7.62
N VAL A 12 -1.74 -20.80 -7.75
CA VAL A 12 -1.45 -22.18 -8.10
C VAL A 12 -1.79 -22.37 -9.59
N GLY A 13 -0.80 -22.76 -10.42
CA GLY A 13 -1.00 -23.04 -11.85
C GLY A 13 0.19 -22.61 -12.73
N ASN A 14 0.10 -22.89 -14.04
CA ASN A 14 1.10 -22.49 -15.05
C ASN A 14 0.99 -20.99 -15.38
N THR A 15 1.40 -20.14 -14.42
CA THR A 15 1.40 -18.69 -14.58
C THR A 15 2.79 -18.21 -14.99
N SER A 16 2.90 -17.39 -16.04
CA SER A 16 4.19 -16.80 -16.41
C SER A 16 4.69 -15.84 -15.33
N ARG A 17 6.02 -15.65 -15.23
CA ARG A 17 6.63 -14.70 -14.28
C ARG A 17 6.01 -13.29 -14.36
N SER A 18 5.63 -12.87 -15.57
CA SER A 18 5.00 -11.57 -15.83
C SER A 18 3.57 -11.48 -15.29
N GLN A 19 2.75 -12.50 -15.51
CA GLN A 19 1.39 -12.54 -14.96
C GLN A 19 1.41 -12.54 -13.43
N PHE A 20 2.32 -13.32 -12.82
CA PHE A 20 2.43 -13.38 -11.38
C PHE A 20 2.89 -12.05 -10.77
N GLY A 21 3.84 -11.36 -11.41
CA GLY A 21 4.27 -10.02 -11.01
C GLY A 21 3.15 -8.98 -11.10
N LYS A 22 2.32 -9.02 -12.16
CA LYS A 22 1.16 -8.12 -12.31
C LYS A 22 0.08 -8.36 -11.26
N ILE A 23 -0.19 -9.63 -10.93
CA ILE A 23 -1.15 -9.99 -9.86
C ILE A 23 -0.64 -9.47 -8.51
N ALA A 24 0.64 -9.69 -8.21
CA ALA A 24 1.26 -9.17 -6.99
C ALA A 24 1.21 -7.64 -6.91
N LEU A 25 1.39 -6.95 -8.05
CA LEU A 25 1.32 -5.49 -8.12
C LEU A 25 -0.07 -4.90 -7.81
N ALA A 26 -1.15 -5.67 -8.01
CA ALA A 26 -2.50 -5.21 -7.69
C ALA A 26 -2.68 -4.86 -6.20
N GLY A 27 -1.94 -5.54 -5.31
CA GLY A 27 -1.96 -5.26 -3.86
C GLY A 27 -1.44 -3.84 -3.53
N PRO A 28 -0.19 -3.50 -3.86
CA PRO A 28 0.36 -2.14 -3.71
C PRO A 28 -0.49 -1.06 -4.39
N ILE A 29 -0.98 -1.30 -5.62
CA ILE A 29 -1.87 -0.35 -6.33
C ILE A 29 -3.12 -0.06 -5.50
N THR A 30 -3.77 -1.09 -4.96
CA THR A 30 -5.01 -0.94 -4.20
C THR A 30 -4.78 -0.14 -2.93
N ASN A 31 -3.68 -0.39 -2.21
CA ASN A 31 -3.31 0.39 -1.02
C ASN A 31 -3.11 1.88 -1.35
N VAL A 32 -2.39 2.18 -2.44
CA VAL A 32 -2.19 3.56 -2.89
C VAL A 32 -3.51 4.23 -3.27
N ALA A 33 -4.42 3.50 -3.93
CA ALA A 33 -5.73 4.01 -4.30
C ALA A 33 -6.60 4.30 -3.07
N LEU A 34 -6.68 3.38 -2.11
CA LEU A 34 -7.44 3.56 -0.88
C LEU A 34 -6.87 4.68 -0.01
N TRP A 35 -5.55 4.83 0.04
CA TRP A 35 -4.89 5.98 0.68
C TRP A 35 -5.28 7.30 0.00
N SER A 36 -5.26 7.33 -1.34
CA SER A 36 -5.61 8.52 -2.13
C SER A 36 -7.07 8.94 -1.93
N LEU A 37 -7.98 7.96 -1.79
CA LEU A 37 -9.37 8.24 -1.41
C LEU A 37 -9.47 8.89 -0.03
N GLY A 38 -8.70 8.39 0.95
CA GLY A 38 -8.59 9.00 2.28
C GLY A 38 -8.09 10.45 2.19
N LEU A 39 -7.02 10.69 1.44
CA LEU A 39 -6.50 12.05 1.21
C LEU A 39 -7.57 12.96 0.58
N GLY A 40 -8.29 12.48 -0.42
CA GLY A 40 -9.40 13.23 -1.03
C GLY A 40 -10.47 13.64 -0.01
N MET A 41 -10.83 12.74 0.91
CA MET A 41 -11.77 13.05 2.00
C MET A 41 -11.22 14.12 2.96
N VAL A 42 -9.93 14.05 3.32
CA VAL A 42 -9.27 15.09 4.14
C VAL A 42 -9.34 16.44 3.43
N LEU A 43 -8.97 16.51 2.15
CA LEU A 43 -8.96 17.75 1.36
C LEU A 43 -10.38 18.33 1.15
N MET A 44 -11.42 17.50 1.21
CA MET A 44 -12.83 17.95 1.18
C MET A 44 -13.34 18.41 2.57
N GLY A 45 -12.50 18.38 3.61
CA GLY A 45 -12.85 18.80 4.96
C GLY A 45 -13.63 17.77 5.76
N ALA A 46 -13.63 16.48 5.36
CA ALA A 46 -14.38 15.44 6.07
C ALA A 46 -13.89 15.25 7.52
N THR A 47 -12.62 15.54 7.79
CA THR A 47 -12.00 15.47 9.13
C THR A 47 -12.48 16.56 10.09
N ALA A 48 -13.20 17.57 9.63
CA ALA A 48 -13.89 18.52 10.52
C ALA A 48 -14.98 17.83 11.38
N ASN A 49 -15.43 16.64 10.97
CA ASN A 49 -16.28 15.78 11.79
C ASN A 49 -15.40 14.82 12.62
N PRO A 50 -15.42 14.88 13.96
CA PRO A 50 -14.55 14.05 14.82
C PRO A 50 -14.72 12.54 14.62
N ILE A 51 -15.90 12.08 14.23
CA ILE A 51 -16.15 10.65 13.98
C ILE A 51 -15.44 10.21 12.69
N LEU A 52 -15.52 11.04 11.65
CA LEU A 52 -14.85 10.75 10.38
C LEU A 52 -13.34 10.88 10.52
N GLU A 53 -12.85 11.83 11.30
CA GLU A 53 -11.42 11.98 11.60
C GLU A 53 -10.81 10.70 12.20
N VAL A 54 -11.46 10.14 13.22
CA VAL A 54 -11.04 8.90 13.90
C VAL A 54 -11.06 7.68 12.96
N ILE A 55 -11.79 7.74 11.84
CA ILE A 55 -11.82 6.68 10.84
C ILE A 55 -10.79 6.92 9.72
N ILE A 56 -10.73 8.14 9.19
CA ILE A 56 -9.93 8.49 8.00
C ILE A 56 -8.43 8.47 8.33
N ILE A 57 -8.02 8.98 9.50
CA ILE A 57 -6.59 9.00 9.85
C ILE A 57 -6.02 7.57 9.95
N PRO A 58 -6.61 6.63 10.74
CA PRO A 58 -6.14 5.25 10.76
C PRO A 58 -6.28 4.54 9.41
N TRP A 59 -7.29 4.87 8.60
CA TRP A 59 -7.45 4.33 7.25
C TRP A 59 -6.26 4.68 6.35
N MET A 60 -5.85 5.95 6.34
CA MET A 60 -4.68 6.40 5.57
C MET A 60 -3.40 5.74 6.08
N TRP A 61 -3.19 5.70 7.40
CA TRP A 61 -2.03 5.03 7.98
C TRP A 61 -1.98 3.54 7.66
N GLY A 62 -3.12 2.85 7.79
CA GLY A 62 -3.24 1.42 7.50
C GLY A 62 -2.85 1.10 6.06
N ASN A 63 -3.40 1.83 5.08
CA ASN A 63 -3.09 1.60 3.66
C ASN A 63 -1.63 1.96 3.30
N ALA A 64 -1.08 3.04 3.86
CA ALA A 64 0.33 3.39 3.62
C ALA A 64 1.28 2.32 4.18
N ILE A 65 1.02 1.82 5.39
CA ILE A 65 1.83 0.78 6.04
C ILE A 65 1.69 -0.55 5.30
N LEU A 66 0.46 -0.99 5.00
CA LEU A 66 0.21 -2.25 4.30
C LEU A 66 0.80 -2.24 2.89
N GLY A 67 0.66 -1.14 2.15
CA GLY A 67 1.28 -0.98 0.83
C GLY A 67 2.80 -1.08 0.88
N THR A 68 3.43 -0.39 1.82
CA THR A 68 4.90 -0.42 2.00
C THR A 68 5.38 -1.79 2.45
N PHE A 69 4.68 -2.43 3.39
CA PHE A 69 4.99 -3.77 3.88
C PHE A 69 4.90 -4.81 2.75
N ASN A 70 3.85 -4.75 1.93
CA ASN A 70 3.69 -5.65 0.79
C ASN A 70 4.83 -5.52 -0.23
N MET A 71 5.48 -4.36 -0.32
CA MET A 71 6.61 -4.13 -1.22
C MET A 71 7.96 -4.61 -0.66
N LEU A 72 8.04 -5.21 0.53
CA LEU A 72 9.29 -5.75 1.05
C LEU A 72 9.74 -6.99 0.23
N PRO A 73 11.02 -7.09 -0.18
CA PRO A 73 11.49 -8.10 -1.14
C PRO A 73 11.84 -9.46 -0.50
N PHE A 74 11.06 -9.94 0.47
CA PHE A 74 11.32 -11.21 1.16
C PHE A 74 10.04 -11.96 1.55
N GLY A 75 10.20 -13.24 1.91
CA GLY A 75 9.07 -14.07 2.34
C GLY A 75 8.00 -14.30 1.26
N PRO A 76 6.71 -14.38 1.63
CA PRO A 76 5.58 -14.57 0.71
C PRO A 76 5.04 -13.25 0.11
N LEU A 77 5.66 -12.12 0.44
CA LEU A 77 5.18 -10.78 0.12
C LEU A 77 5.24 -10.48 -1.38
N ASP A 78 4.39 -9.56 -1.81
CA ASP A 78 4.22 -9.20 -3.21
C ASP A 78 5.48 -8.56 -3.82
N GLY A 79 6.23 -7.79 -3.04
CA GLY A 79 7.47 -7.13 -3.43
C GLY A 79 8.52 -8.10 -3.98
N LYS A 80 8.65 -9.30 -3.38
CA LYS A 80 9.54 -10.34 -3.88
C LYS A 80 9.14 -10.81 -5.29
N LYS A 81 7.84 -10.97 -5.53
CA LYS A 81 7.28 -11.43 -6.82
C LYS A 81 7.46 -10.36 -7.88
N ILE A 82 7.16 -9.10 -7.53
CA ILE A 82 7.33 -7.94 -8.41
C ILE A 82 8.81 -7.76 -8.77
N LYS A 83 9.73 -7.82 -7.79
CA LYS A 83 11.18 -7.71 -8.04
C LYS A 83 11.72 -8.82 -8.95
N THR A 84 11.20 -10.04 -8.79
CA THR A 84 11.55 -11.18 -9.65
C THR A 84 11.05 -11.01 -11.08
N TRP A 85 9.94 -10.28 -11.26
CA TRP A 85 9.39 -9.95 -12.57
C TRP A 85 10.10 -8.75 -13.22
N SER A 86 10.30 -7.65 -12.50
CA SER A 86 10.96 -6.43 -12.97
C SER A 86 11.53 -5.62 -11.81
N ASP A 87 12.84 -5.39 -11.83
CA ASP A 87 13.52 -4.58 -10.82
C ASP A 87 13.09 -3.11 -10.86
N THR A 88 12.89 -2.57 -12.07
CA THR A 88 12.40 -1.20 -12.27
C THR A 88 11.02 -0.99 -11.67
N ILE A 89 10.07 -1.88 -11.96
CA ILE A 89 8.69 -1.76 -11.44
C ILE A 89 8.71 -1.88 -9.91
N PHE A 90 9.54 -2.77 -9.37
CA PHE A 90 9.70 -2.90 -7.93
C PHE A 90 10.13 -1.58 -7.28
N TRP A 91 11.21 -0.96 -7.74
CA TRP A 91 11.72 0.27 -7.11
C TRP A 91 10.77 1.46 -7.27
N VAL A 92 10.12 1.60 -8.43
CA VAL A 92 9.10 2.64 -8.64
C VAL A 92 7.99 2.52 -7.60
N TRP A 93 7.40 1.33 -7.46
CA TRP A 93 6.29 1.13 -6.53
C TRP A 93 6.72 1.16 -5.07
N PHE A 94 7.94 0.72 -4.75
CA PHE A 94 8.47 0.81 -3.39
C PHE A 94 8.61 2.27 -2.96
N VAL A 95 9.15 3.13 -3.83
CA VAL A 95 9.26 4.57 -3.58
C VAL A 95 7.88 5.21 -3.42
N ILE A 96 6.92 4.88 -4.28
CA ILE A 96 5.54 5.40 -4.16
C ILE A 96 4.96 5.01 -2.80
N CYS A 97 4.97 3.74 -2.42
CA CYS A 97 4.41 3.30 -1.14
C CYS A 97 5.14 3.93 0.06
N ALA A 98 6.47 3.96 0.06
CA ALA A 98 7.26 4.60 1.11
C ALA A 98 6.97 6.11 1.22
N SER A 99 6.75 6.79 0.09
CA SER A 99 6.41 8.22 0.09
C SER A 99 5.07 8.52 0.77
N LEU A 100 4.13 7.56 0.79
CA LEU A 100 2.86 7.71 1.51
C LEU A 100 3.06 7.78 3.03
N ILE A 101 4.00 6.98 3.56
CA ILE A 101 4.37 7.04 4.98
C ILE A 101 4.99 8.39 5.30
N TRP A 102 5.94 8.83 4.47
CA TRP A 102 6.57 10.13 4.63
C TRP A 102 5.53 11.27 4.57
N PHE A 103 4.58 11.21 3.64
CA PHE A 103 3.50 12.19 3.56
C PHE A 103 2.64 12.19 4.82
N ASN A 104 2.26 11.01 5.34
CA ASN A 104 1.47 10.92 6.56
C ASN A 104 2.19 11.49 7.80
N ILE A 105 3.52 11.47 7.82
CA ILE A 105 4.33 12.03 8.91
C ILE A 105 4.44 13.56 8.77
N GLU A 106 4.82 14.03 7.58
CA GLU A 106 5.23 15.43 7.38
C GLU A 106 4.08 16.36 7.00
N HIS A 107 3.09 15.86 6.26
CA HIS A 107 2.07 16.70 5.61
C HIS A 107 0.68 16.47 6.18
N LEU A 108 0.28 15.23 6.45
CA LEU A 108 -1.06 14.93 6.96
C LEU A 108 -1.41 15.73 8.23
N PRO A 109 -0.52 15.92 9.24
CA PRO A 109 -0.85 16.73 10.42
C PRO A 109 -1.15 18.19 10.13
N SER A 110 -0.64 18.74 9.01
CA SER A 110 -0.92 20.13 8.61
C SER A 110 -2.26 20.29 7.87
N LEU A 111 -2.88 19.18 7.45
CA LEU A 111 -4.15 19.14 6.73
C LEU A 111 -5.35 18.81 7.62
N LEU A 112 -5.09 18.40 8.88
CA LEU A 112 -6.10 18.09 9.89
C LEU A 112 -6.39 19.34 10.72
#